data_AF-A0A437LTD6-F1
#
_entry.id   AF-A0A437LTD6-F1
#
_cell.length_a   1.000
_cell.length_b   1.000
_cell.length_c   1.000
_cell.angle_alpha   90.00
_cell.angle_beta   90.00
_cell.angle_gamma   90.00
#
_symmetry.space_group_name_H-M   'P 1'
#
loop_
_entity.id
_entity.type
_entity.pdbx_description
1 polymer ?
#
loop_
_entity_poly.entity_id
_entity_poly.type
_entity_poly.pdbx_seq_one_letter_code
_entity_poly.pdbx_strand_id
1 'polypeptide(L)'
;MLMLAFGGLMVVLGLLSGGVLTGSAVGVSGLQPGWTAWLAYPGLTLLGYGLFVAAANDGPIQGLTRGAGALCTLLGMAAIAVLVLRSLGILAFEGGTFTLWWVFACSLVLGPLGWMGGKMPRPA
;
A
#
# COMPACT_ATOMS: atom_id res chain seq x y z
N MET A 1 23.12 -0.30 -3.34
CA MET A 1 22.33 -1.55 -3.39
C MET A 1 21.64 -1.87 -2.06
N LEU A 2 22.34 -1.84 -0.92
CA LEU A 2 21.75 -2.15 0.39
C LEU A 2 20.49 -1.31 0.73
N MET A 3 20.54 0.02 0.53
CA MET A 3 19.40 0.91 0.78
C MET A 3 18.18 0.63 -0.11
N LEU A 4 18.42 0.19 -1.35
CA LEU A 4 17.38 -0.18 -2.31
C LEU A 4 16.70 -1.49 -1.89
N ALA A 5 17.48 -2.50 -1.53
CA ALA A 5 16.95 -3.76 -1.01
C ALA A 5 16.14 -3.54 0.27
N PHE A 6 16.66 -2.69 1.17
CA PHE A 6 15.98 -2.36 2.41
C PHE A 6 14.68 -1.58 2.17
N GLY A 7 14.69 -0.55 1.33
CA GLY A 7 13.48 0.18 0.94
C GLY A 7 12.44 -0.72 0.27
N GLY A 8 12.88 -1.64 -0.60
CA GLY A 8 12.00 -2.64 -1.22
C GLY A 8 11.37 -3.58 -0.21
N LEU A 9 12.16 -4.07 0.75
CA LEU A 9 11.64 -4.90 1.84
C LEU A 9 10.58 -4.15 2.66
N MET A 10 10.83 -2.87 2.99
CA MET A 10 9.86 -2.04 3.73
C MET A 10 8.56 -1.88 2.95
N VAL A 11 8.62 -1.60 1.64
CA VAL A 11 7.42 -1.53 0.78
C VAL A 11 6.68 -2.86 0.75
N VAL A 12 7.39 -3.98 0.59
CA VAL A 12 6.75 -5.31 0.56
C VAL A 12 6.06 -5.60 1.88
N LEU A 13 6.70 -5.35 3.01
CA LEU A 13 6.11 -5.55 4.33
C LEU A 13 4.92 -4.62 4.59
N GLY A 14 4.99 -3.38 4.11
CA GLY A 14 3.87 -2.45 4.10
C GLY A 14 2.69 -3.01 3.31
N LEU A 15 2.89 -3.35 2.04
CA LEU A 15 1.86 -3.93 1.17
C LEU A 15 1.25 -5.21 1.73
N LEU A 16 2.06 -6.10 2.30
CA LEU A 16 1.58 -7.30 2.98
C LEU A 16 0.68 -6.95 4.18
N SER A 17 1.05 -5.94 4.96
CA SER A 17 0.22 -5.45 6.07
C SER A 17 -1.13 -4.93 5.58
N GLY A 18 -1.15 -4.15 4.49
CA GLY A 18 -2.38 -3.68 3.85
C GLY A 18 -3.23 -4.83 3.28
N GLY A 19 -2.60 -5.84 2.70
CA GLY A 19 -3.24 -7.07 2.23
C GLY A 19 -3.91 -7.85 3.37
N VAL A 20 -3.22 -8.02 4.51
CA VAL A 20 -3.77 -8.68 5.70
C VAL A 20 -4.93 -7.88 6.28
N LEU A 21 -4.81 -6.56 6.38
CA LEU A 21 -5.91 -5.69 6.82
C LEU A 21 -7.14 -5.86 5.93
N THR A 22 -6.95 -5.84 4.61
CA THR A 22 -8.04 -6.05 3.65
C THR A 22 -8.65 -7.44 3.80
N GLY A 23 -7.83 -8.50 3.79
CA GLY A 23 -8.27 -9.89 3.87
C GLY A 23 -9.00 -10.23 5.18
N SER A 24 -8.54 -9.67 6.30
CA SER A 24 -9.21 -9.83 7.60
C SER A 24 -10.60 -9.20 7.61
N ALA A 25 -10.78 -8.05 6.93
CA ALA A 25 -12.07 -7.38 6.87
C ALA A 25 -13.11 -8.15 6.04
N VAL A 26 -12.67 -8.94 5.04
CA VAL A 26 -13.56 -9.80 4.24
C VAL A 26 -13.74 -11.20 4.85
N GLY A 27 -13.14 -11.48 6.02
CA GLY A 27 -13.24 -12.79 6.70
C GLY A 27 -12.43 -13.91 6.03
N VAL A 28 -11.54 -13.59 5.09
CA VAL A 28 -10.71 -14.57 4.36
C VAL A 28 -9.59 -15.12 5.25
N SER A 29 -9.24 -14.40 6.32
CA SER A 29 -8.27 -14.85 7.31
C SER A 29 -8.84 -14.72 8.72
N GLY A 30 -8.69 -15.77 9.55
CA GLY A 30 -8.94 -15.68 11.00
C GLY A 30 -7.89 -14.83 11.74
N LEU A 31 -7.11 -14.04 11.00
CA LEU A 31 -6.07 -13.17 11.53
C LEU A 31 -6.73 -11.91 12.08
N GLN A 32 -6.45 -11.60 13.34
CA GLN A 32 -6.80 -10.31 13.94
C GLN A 32 -5.61 -9.36 13.80
N PRO A 33 -5.61 -8.45 12.81
CA PRO A 33 -4.50 -7.52 12.62
C PRO A 33 -4.41 -6.58 13.83
N GLY A 34 -3.33 -6.70 14.59
CA GLY A 34 -3.01 -5.76 15.67
C GLY A 34 -2.53 -4.41 15.12
N TRP A 35 -2.35 -3.45 16.04
CA TRP A 35 -1.88 -2.08 15.75
C TRP A 35 -0.63 -2.00 14.88
N THR A 36 0.24 -3.01 14.96
CA THR A 36 1.43 -3.10 14.13
C THR A 36 1.10 -3.12 12.64
N ALA A 37 0.10 -3.88 12.19
CA ALA A 37 -0.28 -3.94 10.77
C ALA A 37 -0.87 -2.61 10.29
N TRP A 38 -1.65 -1.95 11.14
CA TRP A 38 -2.27 -0.64 10.88
C TRP A 38 -1.24 0.46 10.61
N LEU A 39 -0.16 0.49 11.39
CA LEU A 39 0.92 1.46 11.24
C LEU A 39 1.95 1.02 10.19
N ALA A 40 2.24 -0.28 10.10
CA ALA A 40 3.21 -0.82 9.17
C ALA A 40 2.78 -0.58 7.71
N TYR A 41 1.48 -0.66 7.41
CA TYR A 41 1.00 -0.41 6.06
C TYR A 41 1.41 0.97 5.52
N PRO A 42 0.95 2.10 6.10
CA PRO A 42 1.38 3.41 5.61
C PRO A 42 2.83 3.73 5.96
N GLY A 43 3.29 3.38 7.16
CA GLY A 43 4.61 3.77 7.66
C GLY A 43 5.75 3.15 6.85
N LEU A 44 5.76 1.82 6.68
CA LEU A 44 6.83 1.15 5.96
C LEU A 44 6.79 1.46 4.46
N THR A 45 5.59 1.60 3.88
CA THR A 45 5.44 1.98 2.48
C THR A 45 5.99 3.38 2.21
N LEU A 46 5.66 4.36 3.07
CA LEU A 46 6.15 5.73 2.94
C LEU A 46 7.68 5.82 3.13
N LEU A 47 8.21 5.15 4.15
CA LEU A 47 9.65 5.11 4.40
C LEU A 47 10.40 4.42 3.26
N GLY A 48 9.86 3.33 2.72
CA GLY A 48 10.41 2.65 1.55
C GLY A 48 10.45 3.54 0.31
N TYR A 49 9.39 4.32 0.05
CA TYR A 49 9.41 5.35 -1.00
C TYR A 49 10.46 6.43 -0.75
N GLY A 50 10.59 6.92 0.48
CA GLY A 50 11.63 7.88 0.85
C GLY A 50 13.03 7.36 0.54
N LEU A 51 13.31 6.09 0.86
CA LEU A 51 14.59 5.46 0.55
C LEU A 51 14.82 5.28 -0.95
N PHE A 52 13.78 4.99 -1.72
CA PHE A 52 13.88 4.93 -3.19
C PHE A 52 14.20 6.29 -3.79
N VAL A 53 13.58 7.37 -3.31
CA VAL A 53 13.88 8.74 -3.73
C VAL A 53 15.31 9.12 -3.35
N ALA A 54 15.74 8.82 -2.12
CA ALA A 54 17.11 9.12 -1.68
C ALA A 54 18.18 8.34 -2.47
N ALA A 55 17.84 7.15 -2.95
CA ALA A 55 18.71 6.32 -3.79
C ALA A 55 18.61 6.66 -5.29
N ALA A 56 17.72 7.58 -5.69
CA ALA A 56 17.37 7.81 -7.09
C ALA A 56 18.50 8.47 -7.89
N ASN A 57 19.35 7.65 -8.51
CA ASN A 57 20.25 8.07 -9.58
C ASN A 57 19.99 7.32 -10.91
N ASP A 58 19.22 6.23 -10.90
CA ASP A 58 19.05 5.34 -12.05
C ASP A 58 17.59 5.02 -12.42
N GLY A 59 17.34 4.80 -13.72
CA GLY A 59 16.03 4.44 -14.29
C GLY A 59 15.32 3.20 -13.71
N PRO A 60 16.00 2.13 -13.25
CA PRO A 60 15.35 0.96 -12.63
C PRO A 60 14.59 1.29 -11.35
N ILE A 61 15.07 2.27 -10.58
CA ILE A 61 14.46 2.72 -9.32
C ILE A 61 13.08 3.35 -9.59
N GLN A 62 13.00 4.06 -10.71
CA GLN A 62 11.79 4.70 -11.21
C GLN A 62 10.68 3.67 -11.51
N GLY A 63 11.05 2.53 -12.12
CA GLY A 63 10.14 1.42 -12.37
C GLY A 63 9.63 0.78 -11.08
N LEU A 64 10.50 0.60 -10.10
CA LEU A 64 10.16 -0.01 -8.81
C LEU A 64 9.18 0.85 -8.00
N THR A 65 9.40 2.17 -7.93
CA THR A 65 8.46 3.12 -7.29
C THR A 65 7.08 3.12 -7.96
N ARG A 66 7.04 3.06 -9.30
CA ARG A 66 5.78 3.02 -10.05
C ARG A 66 5.02 1.72 -9.82
N GLY A 67 5.73 0.58 -9.84
CA GLY A 67 5.16 -0.73 -9.56
C GLY A 67 4.57 -0.81 -8.15
N ALA A 68 5.31 -0.35 -7.16
CA ALA A 68 4.83 -0.27 -5.79
C ALA A 68 3.63 0.68 -5.61
N GLY A 69 3.64 1.83 -6.30
CA GLY A 69 2.50 2.76 -6.34
C GLY A 69 1.26 2.10 -6.97
N ALA A 70 1.44 1.38 -8.08
CA ALA A 70 0.36 0.64 -8.72
C ALA A 70 -0.22 -0.45 -7.81
N LEU A 71 0.62 -1.19 -7.08
CA LEU A 71 0.18 -2.18 -6.09
C LEU A 71 -0.62 -1.54 -4.95
N CYS A 72 -0.17 -0.39 -4.44
CA CYS A 72 -0.95 0.37 -3.45
C CYS A 72 -2.31 0.80 -4.01
N THR A 73 -2.34 1.34 -5.23
CA THR A 73 -3.60 1.75 -5.86
C THR A 73 -4.54 0.56 -6.07
N LEU A 74 -4.02 -0.59 -6.53
CA LEU A 74 -4.81 -1.82 -6.69
C LEU A 74 -5.37 -2.30 -5.35
N LEU A 75 -4.59 -2.23 -4.28
CA LEU A 75 -5.05 -2.57 -2.94
C LEU A 75 -6.18 -1.65 -2.49
N GLY A 76 -6.06 -0.34 -2.72
CA GLY A 76 -7.11 0.63 -2.45
C GLY A 76 -8.38 0.36 -3.27
N MET A 77 -8.23 0.04 -4.55
CA MET A 77 -9.32 -0.34 -5.43
C MET A 77 -10.02 -1.61 -4.95
N ALA A 78 -9.27 -2.60 -4.43
CA ALA A 78 -9.84 -3.78 -3.82
C ALA A 78 -10.64 -3.43 -2.55
N ALA A 79 -10.09 -2.59 -1.67
CA ALA A 79 -10.77 -2.17 -0.45
C ALA A 79 -12.09 -1.44 -0.72
N ILE A 80 -12.11 -0.49 -1.66
CA ILE A 80 -13.35 0.21 -2.02
C ILE A 80 -14.33 -0.69 -2.77
N ALA A 81 -13.86 -1.62 -3.60
CA ALA A 81 -14.73 -2.60 -4.26
C ALA A 81 -15.46 -3.47 -3.23
N VAL A 82 -14.76 -3.95 -2.20
CA VAL A 82 -15.37 -4.71 -1.11
C VAL A 82 -16.40 -3.88 -0.34
N LEU A 83 -16.10 -2.60 -0.05
CA LEU A 83 -17.04 -1.68 0.59
C LEU A 83 -18.32 -1.49 -0.24
N VAL A 84 -18.17 -1.29 -1.55
CA VAL A 84 -19.29 -1.13 -2.49
C VAL A 84 -20.13 -2.41 -2.55
N LEU A 85 -19.51 -3.57 -2.76
CA LEU A 85 -20.22 -4.85 -2.81
C LEU A 85 -20.97 -5.14 -1.51
N ARG A 86 -20.40 -4.78 -0.36
CA ARG A 86 -21.09 -4.85 0.95
C ARG A 86 -22.28 -3.90 1.02
N SER A 87 -22.13 -2.65 0.57
CA SER A 87 -23.23 -1.67 0.59
C SER A 87 -24.40 -2.04 -0.33
N LEU A 88 -24.12 -2.80 -1.39
CA LEU A 88 -25.12 -3.34 -2.31
C LEU A 88 -25.78 -4.63 -1.78
N GLY A 89 -25.35 -5.14 -0.62
CA GLY A 89 -25.86 -6.38 -0.03
C GLY A 89 -25.35 -7.66 -0.72
N ILE A 90 -24.35 -7.57 -1.60
CA ILE A 90 -23.76 -8.72 -2.32
C ILE A 90 -22.83 -9.50 -1.39
N LEU A 91 -22.10 -8.80 -0.52
CA LEU A 91 -21.23 -9.41 0.50
C LEU A 91 -21.80 -9.12 1.89
N ALA A 92 -21.88 -10.16 2.71
CA ALA A 92 -22.24 -10.06 4.12
C ALA A 92 -21.07 -10.53 4.98
N PHE A 93 -20.51 -9.63 5.77
CA PHE A 93 -19.49 -9.94 6.75
C PHE A 93 -19.68 -9.09 8.01
N GLU A 94 -19.49 -9.72 9.17
CA GLU A 94 -19.70 -9.13 10.50
C GLU A 94 -18.59 -8.13 10.88
N GLY A 95 -17.47 -8.14 10.16
CA GLY A 95 -16.36 -7.21 10.37
C GLY A 95 -16.74 -5.75 10.15
N GLY A 96 -16.16 -4.87 10.97
CA GLY A 96 -16.28 -3.42 10.80
C GLY A 96 -15.66 -2.92 9.49
N THR A 97 -16.31 -1.96 8.83
CA THR A 97 -15.83 -1.37 7.57
C THR A 97 -14.65 -0.40 7.74
N PHE A 98 -14.34 -0.03 8.99
CA PHE A 98 -13.31 0.95 9.31
C PHE A 98 -11.93 0.55 8.75
N THR A 99 -11.57 -0.73 8.83
CA THR A 99 -10.31 -1.26 8.28
C THR A 99 -10.20 -1.04 6.76
N LEU A 100 -11.29 -1.25 6.02
CA LEU A 100 -11.30 -1.05 4.57
C LEU A 100 -11.19 0.43 4.20
N TRP A 101 -11.87 1.30 4.94
CA TRP A 101 -11.74 2.76 4.77
C TRP A 101 -10.32 3.24 5.05
N TRP A 102 -9.67 2.70 6.07
CA TRP A 102 -8.27 3.01 6.38
C TRP A 102 -7.33 2.60 5.25
N VAL A 103 -7.42 1.34 4.78
CA VAL A 103 -6.59 0.85 3.67
C VAL A 103 -6.83 1.69 2.42
N PHE A 104 -8.09 1.98 2.09
CA PHE A 104 -8.45 2.83 0.95
C PHE A 104 -7.85 4.24 1.07
N ALA A 105 -8.01 4.91 2.21
CA ALA A 105 -7.48 6.26 2.41
C ALA A 105 -5.95 6.29 2.29
N CYS A 106 -5.25 5.35 2.93
CA CYS A 106 -3.79 5.24 2.82
C CYS A 106 -3.34 4.90 1.40
N SER A 107 -4.02 3.98 0.71
CA SER A 107 -3.75 3.64 -0.70
C SER A 107 -3.92 4.84 -1.62
N LEU A 108 -4.93 5.67 -1.38
CA LEU A 108 -5.23 6.85 -2.17
C LEU A 108 -4.16 7.94 -2.03
N VAL A 109 -3.48 8.00 -0.88
CA VAL A 109 -2.33 8.89 -0.66
C VAL A 109 -1.05 8.27 -1.23
N LEU A 110 -0.77 7.01 -0.92
CA LEU A 110 0.50 6.35 -1.25
C LEU A 110 0.62 5.98 -2.73
N GLY A 111 -0.47 5.56 -3.37
CA GLY A 111 -0.49 5.16 -4.78
C GLY A 111 0.01 6.27 -5.71
N PRO A 112 -0.57 7.48 -5.66
CA PRO A 112 -0.11 8.61 -6.46
C PRO A 112 1.33 9.02 -6.15
N LEU A 113 1.77 8.95 -4.88
CA LEU A 113 3.15 9.27 -4.50
C LEU A 113 4.17 8.35 -5.20
N GLY A 114 3.88 7.05 -5.30
CA GLY A 114 4.72 6.10 -6.06
C GLY A 114 4.77 6.38 -7.56
N TRP A 115 3.68 6.91 -8.13
CA TRP A 115 3.64 7.35 -9.54
C TRP A 115 4.41 8.65 -9.79
N MET A 116 4.27 9.64 -8.90
CA MET A 116 4.89 10.96 -9.02
C MET A 116 6.40 10.94 -8.73
N GLY A 117 6.84 10.12 -7.77
CA GLY A 117 8.28 9.95 -7.46
C GLY A 117 9.10 9.50 -8.67
N GLY A 118 8.45 8.89 -9.67
CA GLY A 118 9.07 8.49 -10.92
C GLY A 118 9.19 9.57 -12.00
N LYS A 119 8.96 10.86 -11.70
CA LYS A 119 9.02 11.98 -12.67
C LYS A 119 9.95 13.13 -12.28
N MET A 120 10.79 13.01 -11.24
CA MET A 120 11.70 14.11 -10.88
C MET A 120 12.67 14.44 -12.05
N PRO A 121 12.75 15.70 -12.50
CA PRO A 121 13.67 16.13 -13.55
C PRO A 121 15.12 15.92 -13.08
N ARG A 122 15.97 15.38 -13.95
CA ARG A 122 17.43 15.40 -13.70
C ARG A 122 17.89 16.87 -13.66
N PRO A 123 18.64 17.30 -12.63
CA PRO A 123 19.34 18.57 -12.72
C PRO A 123 20.33 18.49 -13.89
N ALA A 124 20.30 19.52 -14.74
CA ALA A 124 21.13 19.65 -15.94
C ALA A 124 22.60 19.90 -15.59
#